data_AF-A0A7Z9MG70-F1
#
_entry.id   AF-A0A7Z9MG70-F1
#
_cell.length_a   1.000
_cell.length_b   1.000
_cell.length_c   1.000
_cell.angle_alpha   90.00
_cell.angle_beta   90.00
_cell.angle_gamma   90.00
#
_symmetry.space_group_name_H-M   'P 1'
#
loop_
_entity.id
_entity.type
_entity.pdbx_description
1 polymer ?
#
loop_
_entity_poly.entity_id
_entity_poly.type
_entity_poly.pdbx_seq_one_letter_code
_entity_poly.pdbx_strand_id
1 'polypeptide(L)'
;MNKKTNADKQVFTTGEAAKICNVSQQTIIRCFDNGRLQGFKVPGSRFRRIPRGELLRFMQQNNMDTARLGSGCLQVLVIGLDSVGVDGVIKTHSAGHSVKIKHANDAWTAGFIAHECNPNLILVDSSVEGVNTGAILASLSSVGSSAPKIVLVRNNYNNGMNVASQDADSKEVIKQAVQQLLTA
;
A
#
# COMPACT_ATOMS: atom_id res chain seq x y z
N MET A 1 0.27 21.75 12.09
CA MET A 1 1.16 21.46 10.95
C MET A 1 1.23 19.94 10.78
N ASN A 2 0.48 19.35 9.84
CA ASN A 2 0.46 17.90 9.65
C ASN A 2 1.83 17.39 9.19
N LYS A 3 2.59 16.72 10.07
CA LYS A 3 3.77 15.95 9.66
C LYS A 3 3.26 14.75 8.86
N LYS A 4 3.32 14.83 7.53
CA LYS A 4 3.22 13.64 6.67
C LYS A 4 4.26 12.63 7.17
N THR A 5 3.80 11.44 7.57
CA THR A 5 4.66 10.31 7.91
C THR A 5 5.50 9.93 6.69
N ASN A 6 6.72 9.43 6.90
CA ASN A 6 7.62 9.06 5.79
C ASN A 6 6.99 8.01 4.85
N ALA A 7 6.07 7.19 5.35
CA ALA A 7 5.34 6.15 4.63
C ALA A 7 4.51 6.67 3.44
N ASP A 8 3.94 7.88 3.56
CA ASP A 8 3.04 8.46 2.55
C ASP A 8 3.74 9.50 1.66
N LYS A 9 5.00 9.84 1.97
CA LYS A 9 5.72 10.93 1.29
C LYS A 9 6.37 10.45 0.00
N GLN A 10 5.99 11.09 -1.11
CA GLN A 10 6.46 10.74 -2.46
C GLN A 10 7.75 11.45 -2.88
N VAL A 11 8.09 12.58 -2.25
CA VAL A 11 9.27 13.38 -2.60
C VAL A 11 9.96 13.87 -1.33
N PHE A 12 11.26 13.61 -1.24
CA PHE A 12 12.10 13.95 -0.09
C PHE A 12 13.05 15.09 -0.42
N THR A 13 13.35 15.91 0.59
CA THR A 13 14.48 16.84 0.54
C THR A 13 15.78 16.10 0.85
N THR A 14 16.93 16.72 0.54
CA THR A 14 18.25 16.14 0.86
C THR A 14 18.44 15.88 2.35
N GLY A 15 17.89 16.75 3.22
CA GLY A 15 17.97 16.58 4.67
C GLY A 15 17.11 15.41 5.17
N GLU A 16 15.95 15.18 4.56
CA GLU A 16 15.09 14.06 4.90
C GLU A 16 15.67 12.73 4.41
N ALA A 17 16.14 12.68 3.16
CA ALA A 17 16.81 11.49 2.62
C ALA A 17 18.05 11.13 3.44
N ALA A 18 18.82 12.12 3.89
CA ALA A 18 19.99 11.91 4.75
C ALA A 18 19.63 11.26 6.09
N LYS A 19 18.55 11.72 6.73
CA LYS A 19 18.04 11.12 7.97
C LYS A 19 17.58 9.68 7.76
N ILE A 20 16.89 9.39 6.66
CA ILE A 20 16.40 8.04 6.33
C ILE A 20 17.57 7.09 6.07
N CYS A 21 18.54 7.53 5.26
CA CYS A 21 19.71 6.73 4.88
C CYS A 21 20.80 6.68 5.97
N ASN A 22 20.63 7.40 7.09
CA ASN A 22 21.62 7.52 8.15
C ASN A 22 23.01 7.99 7.67
N VAL A 23 23.03 8.96 6.76
CA VAL A 23 24.27 9.57 6.23
C VAL A 23 24.21 11.09 6.36
N SER A 24 25.34 11.77 6.12
CA SER A 24 25.35 13.23 6.09
C SER A 24 24.52 13.78 4.92
N GLN A 25 23.95 14.99 5.09
CA GLN A 25 23.27 15.68 3.98
C GLN A 25 24.22 15.93 2.79
N GLN A 26 25.51 16.14 3.05
CA GLN A 26 26.53 16.31 2.01
C GLN A 26 26.75 15.03 1.21
N THR A 27 26.67 13.87 1.85
CA THR A 27 26.73 12.57 1.16
C THR A 27 25.59 12.45 0.15
N ILE A 28 24.36 12.77 0.55
CA ILE A 28 23.19 12.76 -0.35
C ILE A 28 23.35 13.78 -1.48
N ILE A 29 23.83 15.00 -1.19
CA ILE A 29 24.08 16.03 -2.20
C ILE A 29 25.10 15.54 -3.24
N ARG A 30 26.23 14.97 -2.79
CA ARG A 30 27.28 14.45 -3.67
C ARG A 30 26.78 13.28 -4.52
N CYS A 31 26.05 12.34 -3.92
CA CYS A 31 25.44 11.24 -4.65
C CYS A 31 24.44 11.73 -5.70
N PHE A 32 23.68 12.79 -5.40
CA PHE A 32 22.76 13.41 -6.35
C PHE A 32 23.48 14.10 -7.52
N ASP A 33 24.44 14.98 -7.21
CA ASP A 33 25.14 15.77 -8.23
C ASP A 33 25.99 14.89 -9.16
N ASN A 34 26.48 13.75 -8.66
CA ASN A 34 27.22 12.77 -9.46
C ASN A 34 26.30 11.73 -10.14
N GLY A 35 24.98 11.90 -10.09
CA GLY A 35 24.00 11.03 -10.77
C GLY A 35 23.75 9.67 -10.13
N ARG A 36 24.41 9.33 -9.01
CA ARG A 36 24.20 8.07 -8.26
C ARG A 36 22.84 8.02 -7.58
N LEU A 37 22.27 9.17 -7.24
CA LEU A 37 20.92 9.31 -6.70
C LEU A 37 20.13 10.25 -7.61
N GLN A 38 19.12 9.74 -8.32
CA GLN A 38 18.39 10.58 -9.27
C GLN A 38 17.27 11.37 -8.58
N GLY A 39 16.88 12.45 -9.24
CA GLY A 39 15.79 13.32 -8.86
C GLY A 39 15.89 14.63 -9.63
N PHE A 40 15.28 15.69 -9.11
CA PHE A 40 15.21 16.97 -9.82
C PHE A 40 15.59 18.14 -8.91
N LYS A 41 16.02 19.24 -9.54
CA LYS A 41 16.18 20.54 -8.87
C LYS A 41 14.88 21.33 -9.02
N VAL A 42 14.50 22.07 -7.98
CA VAL A 42 13.33 22.95 -8.04
C VAL A 42 13.65 24.12 -8.98
N PRO A 43 12.80 24.46 -9.97
CA PRO A 43 13.02 25.60 -10.86
C PRO A 43 13.28 26.89 -10.07
N GLY A 44 14.27 27.67 -10.49
CA GLY A 44 14.67 28.91 -9.81
C GLY A 44 15.36 28.71 -8.45
N SER A 45 15.70 27.48 -8.07
CA SER A 45 16.36 27.18 -6.79
C SER A 45 17.47 26.13 -6.93
N ARG A 46 18.41 26.15 -5.98
CA ARG A 46 19.44 25.12 -5.83
C ARG A 46 18.96 23.88 -5.05
N PHE A 47 17.72 23.88 -4.58
CA PHE A 47 17.18 22.78 -3.79
C PHE A 47 16.88 21.56 -4.63
N ARG A 48 17.32 20.41 -4.14
CA ARG A 48 17.10 19.09 -4.75
C ARG A 48 15.86 18.43 -4.15
N ARG A 49 15.21 17.61 -4.96
CA ARG A 49 14.04 16.80 -4.62
C ARG A 49 14.28 15.39 -5.12
N ILE A 50 14.09 14.42 -4.22
CA ILE A 50 14.41 13.02 -4.44
C ILE A 50 13.09 12.24 -4.39
N PRO A 51 12.60 11.71 -5.51
CA PRO A 51 11.42 10.84 -5.53
C PRO A 51 11.61 9.61 -4.64
N ARG A 52 10.54 9.11 -4.04
CA ARG A 52 10.56 7.93 -3.16
C ARG A 52 11.15 6.70 -3.84
N GLY A 53 10.74 6.41 -5.08
CA GLY A 53 11.25 5.26 -5.84
C GLY A 53 12.76 5.35 -6.08
N GLU A 54 13.27 6.54 -6.40
CA GLU A 54 14.71 6.77 -6.57
C GLU A 54 15.50 6.63 -5.27
N LEU A 55 14.94 7.11 -4.16
CA LEU A 55 15.53 6.91 -2.84
C LEU A 55 15.57 5.44 -2.46
N LEU A 56 14.48 4.69 -2.70
CA LEU A 56 14.40 3.26 -2.45
C LEU A 56 15.44 2.49 -3.30
N ARG A 57 15.53 2.78 -4.60
CA ARG A 57 16.53 2.18 -5.50
C ARG A 57 17.95 2.44 -5.01
N PHE A 58 18.25 3.68 -4.63
CA PHE A 58 19.54 4.05 -4.09
C PHE A 58 19.85 3.29 -2.79
N MET A 59 18.88 3.16 -1.88
CA MET A 59 19.06 2.41 -0.63
C MET A 59 19.36 0.93 -0.92
N GLN A 60 18.60 0.29 -1.82
CA GLN A 60 18.83 -1.10 -2.23
C GLN A 60 20.21 -1.31 -2.85
N GLN A 61 20.62 -0.45 -3.80
CA GLN A 61 21.92 -0.54 -4.47
C GLN A 61 23.12 -0.38 -3.51
N ASN A 62 22.91 0.28 -2.36
CA ASN A 62 23.96 0.52 -1.38
C ASN A 62 23.75 -0.33 -0.10
N ASN A 63 22.91 -1.37 -0.15
CA ASN A 63 22.62 -2.28 0.97
C ASN A 63 22.18 -1.55 2.25
N MET A 64 21.35 -0.50 2.11
CA MET A 64 20.80 0.25 3.24
C MET A 64 19.46 -0.32 3.70
N ASP A 65 19.15 -0.16 4.98
CA ASP A 65 17.89 -0.57 5.60
C ASP A 65 16.70 0.24 5.08
N THR A 66 15.92 -0.35 4.16
CA THR A 66 14.75 0.27 3.52
C THR A 66 13.53 0.40 4.45
N ALA A 67 13.50 -0.29 5.60
CA ALA A 67 12.40 -0.17 6.55
C ALA A 67 12.26 1.26 7.10
N ARG A 68 13.37 2.02 7.13
CA ARG A 68 13.43 3.43 7.57
C ARG A 68 12.67 4.40 6.67
N LEU A 69 12.45 4.02 5.41
CA LEU A 69 11.62 4.79 4.48
C LEU A 69 10.11 4.63 4.81
N GLY A 70 9.78 3.76 5.77
CA GLY A 70 8.46 3.24 6.04
C GLY A 70 8.08 2.22 4.97
N SER A 71 7.39 1.14 5.35
CA SER A 71 6.54 0.42 4.40
C SER A 71 5.58 1.45 3.78
N GLY A 72 5.37 1.37 2.47
CA GLY A 72 4.43 2.28 1.81
C GLY A 72 3.06 2.22 2.49
N CYS A 73 2.27 3.29 2.36
CA CYS A 73 0.88 3.24 2.80
C CYS A 73 0.14 2.10 2.09
N LEU A 74 -0.22 1.05 2.83
CA LEU A 74 -0.92 -0.10 2.28
C LEU A 74 -2.28 0.35 1.77
N GLN A 75 -2.53 0.12 0.50
CA GLN A 75 -3.81 0.38 -0.13
C GLN A 75 -4.62 -0.92 -0.12
N VAL A 76 -5.75 -0.91 0.57
CA VAL A 76 -6.69 -2.04 0.61
C VAL A 76 -7.97 -1.63 -0.10
N LEU A 77 -8.37 -2.40 -1.12
CA LEU A 77 -9.65 -2.28 -1.78
C LEU A 77 -10.58 -3.36 -1.26
N VAL A 78 -11.77 -2.97 -0.80
CA VAL A 78 -12.82 -3.86 -0.32
C VAL A 78 -14.00 -3.80 -1.28
N ILE A 79 -14.46 -4.96 -1.75
CA ILE A 79 -15.54 -5.07 -2.73
C ILE A 79 -16.69 -5.85 -2.12
N GLY A 80 -17.84 -5.20 -1.92
CA GLY A 80 -19.12 -5.82 -1.51
C GLY A 80 -19.21 -6.32 -0.06
N LEU A 81 -18.16 -6.18 0.75
CA LEU A 81 -18.18 -6.56 2.17
C LEU A 81 -18.68 -5.43 3.07
N ASP A 82 -19.12 -5.78 4.30
CA ASP A 82 -19.50 -4.79 5.31
C ASP A 82 -18.31 -3.90 5.71
N SER A 83 -18.43 -2.61 5.40
CA SER A 83 -17.35 -1.65 5.58
C SER A 83 -16.93 -1.50 7.04
N VAL A 84 -17.87 -1.54 8.00
CA VAL A 84 -17.56 -1.30 9.42
C VAL A 84 -16.79 -2.49 10.01
N GLY A 85 -17.28 -3.71 9.77
CA GLY A 85 -16.65 -4.93 10.24
C GLY A 85 -15.25 -5.12 9.66
N VAL A 86 -15.11 -4.97 8.34
CA VAL A 86 -13.83 -5.17 7.65
C VAL A 86 -12.81 -4.09 8.02
N ASP A 87 -13.21 -2.82 8.09
CA ASP A 87 -12.33 -1.72 8.52
C ASP A 87 -11.74 -1.97 9.91
N GLY A 88 -12.58 -2.45 10.85
CA GLY A 88 -12.17 -2.76 12.20
C GLY A 88 -11.09 -3.84 12.25
N VAL A 89 -11.28 -4.93 11.50
CA VAL A 89 -10.30 -6.03 11.41
C VAL A 89 -9.00 -5.54 10.79
N ILE A 90 -9.07 -4.84 9.65
CA ILE A 90 -7.87 -4.33 8.97
C ILE A 90 -7.10 -3.40 9.91
N LYS A 91 -7.75 -2.38 10.48
CA LYS A 91 -7.08 -1.40 11.35
C LYS A 91 -6.47 -2.05 12.60
N THR A 92 -7.14 -3.03 13.19
CA THR A 92 -6.65 -3.77 14.37
C THR A 92 -5.39 -4.58 14.06
N HIS A 93 -5.34 -5.23 12.89
CA HIS A 93 -4.23 -6.11 12.52
C HIS A 93 -3.12 -5.43 11.71
N SER A 94 -3.28 -4.15 11.38
CA SER A 94 -2.29 -3.34 10.67
C SER A 94 -1.39 -2.51 11.59
N ALA A 95 -1.26 -2.89 12.87
CA ALA A 95 -0.54 -2.10 13.86
C ALA A 95 0.88 -1.74 13.40
N GLY A 96 1.21 -0.44 13.48
CA GLY A 96 2.49 0.11 13.02
C GLY A 96 2.57 0.46 11.52
N HIS A 97 1.54 0.16 10.73
CA HIS A 97 1.49 0.42 9.29
C HIS A 97 0.42 1.48 8.95
N SER A 98 0.74 2.38 8.00
CA SER A 98 -0.25 3.30 7.43
C SER A 98 -1.10 2.52 6.44
N VAL A 99 -2.41 2.45 6.65
CA VAL A 99 -3.34 1.74 5.75
C VAL A 99 -4.46 2.67 5.30
N LYS A 100 -4.72 2.69 4.00
CA LYS A 100 -5.89 3.34 3.40
C LYS A 100 -6.82 2.28 2.85
N ILE A 101 -8.08 2.36 3.27
CA ILE A 101 -9.12 1.43 2.87
C ILE A 101 -10.06 2.18 1.93
N LYS A 102 -10.32 1.59 0.76
CA LYS A 102 -11.29 2.06 -0.23
C LYS A 102 -12.36 0.98 -0.38
N HIS A 103 -13.60 1.41 -0.58
CA HIS A 103 -14.75 0.52 -0.71
C HIS A 103 -15.40 0.68 -2.07
N ALA A 104 -15.84 -0.43 -2.63
CA ALA A 104 -16.67 -0.53 -3.83
C ALA A 104 -17.80 -1.53 -3.57
N ASN A 105 -18.97 -1.30 -4.16
CA ASN A 105 -20.12 -2.20 -4.00
C ASN A 105 -20.29 -3.17 -5.17
N ASP A 106 -19.59 -2.92 -6.29
CA ASP A 106 -19.74 -3.64 -7.54
C ASP A 106 -18.39 -3.71 -8.30
N ALA A 107 -18.32 -4.61 -9.29
CA ALA A 107 -17.10 -4.86 -10.07
C ALA A 107 -16.65 -3.66 -10.91
N TRP A 108 -17.58 -2.85 -11.41
CA TRP A 108 -17.27 -1.70 -12.26
C TRP A 108 -16.60 -0.59 -11.45
N THR A 109 -17.23 -0.18 -10.35
CA THR A 109 -16.71 0.79 -9.39
C THR A 109 -15.37 0.32 -8.82
N ALA A 110 -15.27 -0.98 -8.52
CA ALA A 110 -14.02 -1.57 -8.06
C ALA A 110 -12.88 -1.43 -9.07
N GLY A 111 -13.14 -1.70 -10.36
CA GLY A 111 -12.14 -1.55 -11.42
C GLY A 111 -11.63 -0.11 -11.53
N PHE A 112 -12.54 0.87 -11.48
CA PHE A 112 -12.17 2.30 -11.51
C PHE A 112 -11.29 2.69 -10.32
N ILE A 113 -11.70 2.32 -9.10
CA ILE A 113 -10.94 2.63 -7.87
C ILE A 113 -9.59 1.89 -7.87
N ALA A 114 -9.54 0.64 -8.31
CA ALA A 114 -8.33 -0.16 -8.34
C ALA A 114 -7.23 0.50 -9.20
N HIS A 115 -7.62 1.12 -10.33
CA HIS A 115 -6.70 1.87 -11.16
C HIS A 115 -6.18 3.15 -10.48
N GLU A 116 -7.03 3.84 -9.72
CA GLU A 116 -6.66 5.07 -9.00
C GLU A 116 -5.73 4.79 -7.80
N CYS A 117 -6.05 3.76 -7.02
CA CYS A 117 -5.37 3.52 -5.75
C CYS A 117 -4.20 2.53 -5.82
N ASN A 118 -4.07 1.74 -6.89
CA ASN A 118 -3.07 0.70 -7.05
C ASN A 118 -2.95 -0.20 -5.80
N PRO A 119 -3.99 -0.99 -5.49
CA PRO A 119 -4.13 -1.69 -4.22
C PRO A 119 -3.01 -2.72 -4.00
N ASN A 120 -2.61 -2.91 -2.75
CA ASN A 120 -1.73 -4.02 -2.33
C ASN A 120 -2.57 -5.28 -1.99
N LEU A 121 -3.78 -5.07 -1.50
CA LEU A 121 -4.73 -6.12 -1.14
C LEU A 121 -6.12 -5.76 -1.67
N ILE A 122 -6.79 -6.72 -2.28
CA ILE A 122 -8.17 -6.65 -2.70
C ILE A 122 -8.96 -7.74 -1.96
N LEU A 123 -9.93 -7.33 -1.14
CA LEU A 123 -10.87 -8.20 -0.46
C LEU A 123 -12.19 -8.19 -1.24
N VAL A 124 -12.70 -9.35 -1.63
CA VAL A 124 -13.88 -9.44 -2.50
C VAL A 124 -14.92 -10.36 -1.86
N ASP A 125 -16.13 -9.86 -1.65
CA ASP A 125 -17.26 -10.72 -1.30
C ASP A 125 -17.58 -11.65 -2.47
N SER A 126 -17.64 -12.96 -2.19
CA SER A 126 -17.94 -14.00 -3.17
C SER A 126 -19.31 -13.87 -3.86
N SER A 127 -20.23 -13.09 -3.29
CA SER A 127 -21.55 -12.82 -3.85
C SER A 127 -21.54 -11.71 -4.92
N VAL A 128 -20.46 -10.94 -5.04
CA VAL A 128 -20.37 -9.86 -6.04
C VAL A 128 -20.07 -10.46 -7.41
N GLU A 129 -21.04 -10.32 -8.31
CA GLU A 129 -20.91 -10.74 -9.70
C GLU A 129 -19.98 -9.82 -10.51
N GLY A 130 -19.42 -10.35 -11.60
CA GLY A 130 -18.63 -9.58 -12.56
C GLY A 130 -17.18 -9.32 -12.15
N VAL A 131 -16.74 -9.73 -10.95
CA VAL A 131 -15.34 -9.62 -10.53
C VAL A 131 -14.51 -10.76 -11.13
N ASN A 132 -13.66 -10.43 -12.10
CA ASN A 132 -12.71 -11.38 -12.69
C ASN A 132 -11.30 -11.13 -12.14
N THR A 133 -10.84 -12.01 -11.24
CA THR A 133 -9.54 -11.87 -10.58
C THR A 133 -8.36 -11.95 -11.55
N GLY A 134 -8.44 -12.79 -12.58
CA GLY A 134 -7.41 -12.90 -13.62
C GLY A 134 -7.28 -11.63 -14.45
N ALA A 135 -8.40 -11.05 -14.86
CA ALA A 135 -8.43 -9.78 -15.60
C ALA A 135 -7.90 -8.61 -14.76
N ILE A 136 -8.24 -8.59 -13.46
CA ILE A 136 -7.74 -7.60 -12.50
C ILE A 136 -6.21 -7.71 -12.37
N LEU A 137 -5.69 -8.92 -12.17
CA LEU A 137 -4.24 -9.15 -12.08
C LEU A 137 -3.54 -8.74 -13.37
N ALA A 138 -4.06 -9.11 -14.54
CA ALA A 138 -3.49 -8.72 -15.83
C ALA A 138 -3.48 -7.20 -16.03
N SER A 139 -4.53 -6.50 -15.58
CA SER A 139 -4.67 -5.05 -15.75
C SER A 139 -3.79 -4.24 -14.78
N LEU A 140 -3.58 -4.75 -13.56
CA LEU A 140 -2.83 -4.05 -12.51
C LEU A 140 -1.34 -4.44 -12.46
N SER A 141 -0.97 -5.58 -13.01
CA SER A 141 0.43 -6.02 -13.13
C SER A 141 1.12 -5.28 -14.28
N SER A 142 1.41 -3.99 -14.08
CA SER A 142 2.28 -3.23 -14.98
C SER A 142 3.76 -3.48 -14.67
N VAL A 143 4.64 -3.25 -15.65
CA VAL A 143 6.10 -3.45 -15.53
C VAL A 143 6.64 -2.61 -14.35
N GLY A 144 7.00 -3.27 -13.25
CA GLY A 144 7.62 -2.66 -12.08
C GLY A 144 6.73 -2.46 -10.86
N SER A 145 5.43 -2.80 -10.90
CA SER A 145 4.56 -2.83 -9.71
C SER A 145 4.30 -4.26 -9.26
N SER A 146 4.35 -4.50 -7.95
CA SER A 146 3.96 -5.80 -7.38
C SER A 146 2.46 -6.02 -7.61
N ALA A 147 2.09 -7.21 -8.06
CA ALA A 147 0.69 -7.57 -8.27
C ALA A 147 -0.09 -7.53 -6.95
N PRO A 148 -1.35 -7.04 -6.94
CA PRO A 148 -2.17 -7.04 -5.75
C PRO A 148 -2.44 -8.46 -5.30
N LYS A 149 -2.46 -8.67 -3.98
CA LYS A 149 -3.02 -9.89 -3.41
C LYS A 149 -4.54 -9.82 -3.47
N ILE A 150 -5.21 -10.84 -3.97
CA ILE A 150 -6.67 -10.91 -4.05
C ILE A 150 -7.17 -12.03 -3.13
N VAL A 151 -8.14 -11.72 -2.27
CA VAL A 151 -8.73 -12.67 -1.32
C VAL A 151 -10.25 -12.64 -1.46
N LEU A 152 -10.82 -13.80 -1.75
CA LEU A 152 -12.26 -14.01 -1.78
C LEU A 152 -12.74 -14.30 -0.37
N VAL A 153 -13.69 -13.51 0.11
CA VAL A 153 -14.33 -13.65 1.42
C VAL A 153 -15.75 -14.17 1.18
N ARG A 154 -16.08 -15.31 1.78
CA ARG A 154 -17.43 -15.87 1.68
C ARG A 154 -18.31 -15.33 2.79
N ASN A 155 -19.40 -14.66 2.42
CA ASN A 155 -20.40 -14.24 3.38
C ASN A 155 -21.62 -15.17 3.27
N ASN A 156 -21.74 -16.11 4.19
CA ASN A 156 -22.92 -16.98 4.23
C ASN A 156 -24.03 -16.25 4.99
N TYR A 157 -24.90 -15.56 4.25
CA TYR A 157 -26.16 -15.03 4.76
C TYR A 157 -27.13 -16.18 5.09
N ASN A 158 -26.82 -17.00 6.10
CA ASN A 158 -27.76 -17.99 6.57
C ASN A 158 -28.90 -17.30 7.33
N ASN A 159 -30.05 -17.32 6.67
CA ASN A 159 -31.32 -16.80 7.11
C ASN A 159 -31.72 -17.45 8.45
N GLY A 160 -31.66 -16.67 9.53
CA GLY A 160 -32.33 -16.94 10.81
C GLY A 160 -31.88 -18.19 11.57
N MET A 161 -30.70 -18.18 12.21
CA MET A 161 -30.43 -18.71 13.56
C MET A 161 -28.90 -18.74 13.83
N ASN A 162 -28.46 -18.01 14.86
CA ASN A 162 -27.12 -17.97 15.47
C ASN A 162 -25.89 -17.66 14.57
N VAL A 163 -25.49 -16.38 14.55
CA VAL A 163 -24.43 -15.79 13.70
C VAL A 163 -23.18 -15.38 14.50
N ALA A 164 -22.64 -16.26 15.35
CA ALA A 164 -21.42 -15.93 16.14
C ALA A 164 -20.16 -16.66 15.64
N SER A 165 -20.30 -17.88 15.11
CA SER A 165 -19.17 -18.74 14.75
C SER A 165 -18.63 -18.53 13.33
N GLN A 166 -19.42 -17.95 12.41
CA GLN A 166 -19.03 -17.81 10.99
C GLN A 166 -18.48 -16.43 10.64
N ASP A 167 -18.93 -15.37 11.34
CA ASP A 167 -18.27 -14.07 11.34
C ASP A 167 -16.80 -14.18 11.75
N ALA A 168 -16.49 -15.12 12.65
CA ALA A 168 -15.12 -15.41 13.06
C ALA A 168 -14.27 -15.94 11.89
N ASP A 169 -14.84 -16.73 10.98
CA ASP A 169 -14.13 -17.31 9.84
C ASP A 169 -13.76 -16.23 8.82
N SER A 170 -14.71 -15.37 8.44
CA SER A 170 -14.45 -14.22 7.54
C SER A 170 -13.44 -13.24 8.15
N LYS A 171 -13.57 -12.93 9.45
CA LYS A 171 -12.63 -12.05 10.16
C LYS A 171 -11.23 -12.67 10.24
N GLU A 172 -11.12 -13.98 10.44
CA GLU A 172 -9.84 -14.69 10.48
C GLU A 172 -9.17 -14.73 9.11
N VAL A 173 -9.94 -14.96 8.03
CA VAL A 173 -9.42 -14.88 6.64
C VAL A 173 -8.86 -13.49 6.33
N ILE A 174 -9.60 -12.43 6.68
CA ILE A 174 -9.15 -11.04 6.48
C ILE A 174 -7.89 -10.76 7.31
N LYS A 175 -7.87 -11.18 8.57
CA LYS A 175 -6.71 -11.05 9.45
C LYS A 175 -5.47 -11.74 8.87
N GLN A 176 -5.60 -12.99 8.43
CA GLN A 176 -4.49 -13.74 7.82
C GLN A 176 -4.01 -13.06 6.53
N ALA A 177 -4.93 -12.54 5.72
CA ALA A 177 -4.60 -11.80 4.50
C ALA A 177 -3.76 -10.55 4.80
N VAL A 178 -4.17 -9.76 5.80
CA VAL A 178 -3.44 -8.57 6.26
C VAL A 178 -2.08 -8.95 6.83
N GLN A 179 -2.00 -9.94 7.72
CA GLN A 179 -0.74 -10.37 8.32
C GLN A 179 0.28 -10.85 7.27
N GLN A 180 -0.17 -11.65 6.31
CA GLN A 180 0.68 -12.12 5.22
C GLN A 180 1.18 -10.97 4.32
N LEU A 181 0.36 -9.93 4.13
CA LEU A 181 0.76 -8.74 3.36
C LEU A 181 1.84 -7.91 4.09
N LEU A 182 1.81 -7.90 5.42
CA LEU A 182 2.79 -7.18 6.25
C LEU A 182 4.14 -7.88 6.33
N THR A 183 4.16 -9.19 6.09
CA THR A 183 5.38 -10.03 6.16
C THR A 183 6.08 -10.19 4.82
N ALA A 184 5.47 -9.76 3.71
CA ALA A 184 5.96 -9.90 2.34
C ALA A 184 6.75 -8.67 1.87
#